data_AF-A0A819XDD7-F1
#
_entry.id   AF-A0A819XDD7-F1
#
_cell.length_a   1.000
_cell.length_b   1.000
_cell.length_c   1.000
_cell.angle_alpha   90.00
_cell.angle_beta   90.00
_cell.angle_gamma   90.00
#
_symmetry.space_group_name_H-M   'P 1'
#
loop_
_entity.id
_entity.type
_entity.pdbx_description
1 polymer ?
#
loop_
_entity_poly.entity_id
_entity_poly.type
_entity_poly.pdbx_seq_one_letter_code
_entity_poly.pdbx_strand_id
1 'polypeptide(L)'
;MGSAYSRTSLRTHLHAMIFNQSLPNIFLTLNPADIQSPVALYFAGVKLDLDNVQAKQLMDAYKRAEIIASHPVATAKFFHILISNILHTMILGGVVGPHFICISLFGLIMT
;
A
#
# COMPACT_ATOMS: atom_id res chain seq x y z
N MET A 1 1.07 20.47 -30.93
CA MET A 1 0.42 19.71 -29.85
C MET A 1 0.95 20.20 -28.50
N GLY A 2 0.57 21.40 -28.05
CA GLY A 2 1.18 21.99 -26.84
C GLY A 2 0.67 23.36 -26.40
N SER A 3 -0.32 23.93 -27.11
CA SER A 3 -0.95 25.18 -26.69
C SER A 3 -1.70 24.99 -25.36
N ALA A 4 -1.81 26.06 -24.56
CA ALA A 4 -2.51 26.02 -23.28
C ALA A 4 -3.95 25.47 -23.42
N TYR A 5 -4.64 25.85 -24.50
CA TYR A 5 -5.96 25.34 -24.84
C TYR A 5 -6.01 23.81 -25.01
N SER A 6 -5.08 23.24 -25.77
CA SER A 6 -5.00 21.79 -26.00
C SER A 6 -4.75 21.02 -24.69
N ARG A 7 -3.90 21.56 -23.81
CA ARG A 7 -3.62 20.96 -22.49
C ARG A 7 -4.84 21.02 -21.57
N THR A 8 -5.61 22.10 -21.58
CA THR A 8 -6.85 22.22 -20.81
C THR A 8 -7.91 21.26 -21.32
N SER A 9 -8.09 21.18 -22.65
CA SER A 9 -9.05 20.26 -23.28
C SER A 9 -8.77 18.79 -22.92
N LEU A 10 -7.50 18.37 -22.98
CA LEU A 10 -7.08 17.01 -22.58
C LEU A 10 -7.32 16.73 -21.09
N ARG A 11 -7.09 17.70 -20.20
CA ARG A 11 -7.40 17.56 -18.77
C ARG A 11 -8.89 17.40 -18.52
N THR A 12 -9.73 18.22 -19.16
CA THR A 12 -11.18 18.09 -19.06
C THR A 12 -11.66 16.72 -19.54
N HIS A 13 -11.08 16.20 -20.62
CA HIS A 13 -11.36 14.84 -21.10
C HIS A 13 -10.98 13.76 -20.07
N LEU A 14 -9.79 13.88 -19.47
CA LEU A 14 -9.37 12.99 -18.39
C LEU A 14 -10.32 13.05 -17.19
N HIS A 15 -10.75 14.24 -16.77
CA HIS A 15 -11.70 14.40 -15.67
C HIS A 15 -13.07 13.77 -15.98
N ALA A 16 -13.58 13.93 -17.20
CA ALA A 16 -14.84 13.32 -17.64
C ALA A 16 -14.74 11.78 -17.68
N MET A 17 -13.61 11.23 -18.15
CA MET A 17 -13.38 9.79 -18.16
C MET A 17 -13.28 9.20 -16.74
N ILE A 18 -12.62 9.90 -15.81
CA ILE A 18 -12.54 9.49 -14.40
C ILE A 18 -13.92 9.40 -13.76
N PHE A 19 -14.80 10.37 -14.04
CA PHE A 19 -16.17 10.38 -13.56
C PHE A 19 -17.01 9.25 -14.17
N ASN A 20 -16.83 8.98 -15.46
CA ASN A 20 -17.63 8.00 -16.20
C ASN A 20 -17.16 6.54 -16.02
N GLN A 21 -15.87 6.30 -15.86
CA GLN A 21 -15.28 4.94 -15.87
C GLN A 21 -14.83 4.44 -14.49
N SER A 22 -15.15 5.18 -13.42
CA SER A 22 -14.86 4.81 -12.03
C SER A 22 -13.48 4.18 -11.84
N LEU A 23 -12.43 4.93 -12.19
CA LEU A 23 -11.07 4.71 -11.68
C LEU A 23 -10.33 6.05 -11.81
N PRO A 24 -10.23 6.87 -10.76
CA PRO A 24 -9.23 7.91 -10.74
C PRO A 24 -7.88 7.21 -10.78
N ASN A 25 -6.95 7.72 -11.59
CA ASN A 25 -5.57 7.30 -11.52
C ASN A 25 -5.03 7.66 -10.13
N ILE A 26 -5.02 6.70 -9.20
CA ILE A 26 -4.55 6.91 -7.83
C ILE A 26 -3.02 6.84 -7.86
N PHE A 27 -2.38 8.01 -7.79
CA PHE A 27 -0.97 8.09 -7.44
C PHE A 27 -0.84 8.13 -5.92
N LEU A 28 -0.45 7.00 -5.34
CA LEU A 28 -0.29 6.81 -3.90
C LEU A 28 1.12 6.31 -3.57
N THR A 29 1.87 7.08 -2.79
CA THR A 29 3.15 6.65 -2.23
C THR A 29 2.92 6.13 -0.82
N LEU A 30 3.13 4.83 -0.62
CA LEU A 30 3.03 4.20 0.70
C LEU A 30 4.43 4.01 1.26
N ASN A 31 4.76 4.76 2.32
CA ASN A 31 6.00 4.59 3.07
C ASN A 31 5.68 4.21 4.53
N PRO A 32 5.42 2.92 4.82
CA PRO A 32 5.14 2.49 6.18
C PRO A 32 6.37 2.65 7.08
N ALA A 33 6.19 3.22 8.26
CA ALA A 33 7.26 3.35 9.24
C ALA A 33 7.53 1.99 9.92
N ASP A 34 8.59 1.32 9.49
CA ASP A 34 9.06 0.05 10.03
C ASP A 34 9.58 0.18 11.48
N ILE A 35 10.28 1.27 11.82
CA ILE A 35 10.84 1.53 13.16
C ILE A 35 9.77 1.67 14.26
N GLN A 36 8.57 2.12 13.88
CA GLN A 36 7.45 2.32 14.80
C GLN A 36 6.48 1.15 14.81
N SER A 37 6.59 0.23 13.85
CA SER A 37 5.66 -0.87 13.70
C SER A 37 6.02 -2.03 14.66
N PRO A 38 5.14 -2.44 15.59
CA PRO A 38 5.37 -3.61 16.42
C PRO A 38 5.45 -4.91 15.59
N VAL A 39 4.79 -4.93 14.43
CA VAL A 39 4.82 -6.06 13.50
C VAL A 39 6.21 -6.24 12.90
N ALA A 40 6.92 -5.16 12.59
CA ALA A 40 8.29 -5.24 12.08
C ALA A 40 9.26 -5.81 13.14
N LEU A 41 9.08 -5.43 14.41
CA LEU A 41 9.84 -5.99 15.54
C LEU A 41 9.54 -7.48 15.77
N TYR A 42 8.28 -7.89 15.60
CA TYR A 42 7.89 -9.29 15.69
C TYR A 42 8.61 -10.13 14.64
N PHE A 43 8.69 -9.65 13.40
CA PHE A 43 9.47 -10.33 12.34
C PHE A 43 10.98 -10.37 12.62
N ALA A 44 11.52 -9.40 13.35
CA ALA A 44 12.90 -9.39 13.81
C ALA A 44 13.16 -10.36 14.98
N GLY A 45 12.16 -11.10 15.44
CA GLY A 45 12.29 -12.11 16.49
C GLY A 45 12.16 -11.55 17.91
N VAL A 46 11.73 -10.30 18.07
CA VAL A 46 11.45 -9.74 19.39
C VAL A 46 10.17 -10.35 19.93
N LYS A 47 10.22 -10.91 21.15
CA LYS A 47 9.05 -11.48 21.85
C LYS A 47 8.07 -10.37 22.25
N LEU A 48 7.23 -9.97 21.31
CA LEU A 48 6.09 -9.09 21.51
C LEU A 48 4.79 -9.89 21.41
N ASP A 49 3.88 -9.57 22.32
CA ASP A 49 2.48 -9.94 22.20
C ASP A 49 1.81 -8.90 21.30
N LEU A 50 1.33 -9.33 20.12
CA LEU A 50 0.72 -8.44 19.13
C LEU A 50 -0.69 -8.00 19.55
N ASP A 51 -1.36 -8.77 20.41
CA ASP A 51 -2.73 -8.49 20.86
C ASP A 51 -2.75 -7.50 22.04
N ASN A 52 -1.64 -7.42 22.80
CA ASN A 52 -1.50 -6.56 23.96
C ASN A 52 -0.16 -5.82 23.97
N VAL A 53 0.06 -4.96 22.96
CA VAL A 53 1.30 -4.19 22.84
C VAL A 53 1.34 -3.09 23.90
N GLN A 54 2.05 -3.33 25.01
CA GLN A 54 2.29 -2.29 26.00
C GLN A 54 3.36 -1.31 25.52
N ALA A 55 3.16 -0.01 25.74
CA ALA A 55 4.14 1.02 25.39
C ALA A 55 5.52 0.80 26.06
N LYS A 56 5.55 0.16 27.23
CA LYS A 56 6.79 -0.22 27.94
C LYS A 56 7.58 -1.33 27.22
N GLN A 57 6.89 -2.15 26.42
CA GLN A 57 7.46 -3.23 25.62
C GLN A 57 8.07 -2.70 24.31
N LEU A 58 7.58 -1.55 23.84
CA LEU A 58 8.24 -0.77 22.80
C LEU A 58 9.48 -0.11 23.41
N MET A 59 10.62 -0.79 23.24
CA MET A 59 11.96 -0.30 23.55
C MET A 59 12.19 1.11 22.97
N ASP A 60 13.23 1.80 23.44
CA ASP A 60 13.60 3.11 22.89
C ASP A 60 13.74 3.11 21.35
N ALA A 61 13.43 4.23 20.71
CA ALA A 61 13.38 4.34 19.25
C ALA A 61 14.73 3.98 18.59
N TYR A 62 15.83 4.32 19.24
CA TYR A 62 17.18 4.01 18.75
C TYR A 62 17.44 2.50 18.76
N LYS A 63 17.07 1.81 19.86
CA LYS A 63 17.20 0.34 19.96
C LYS A 63 16.34 -0.38 18.94
N ARG A 64 15.12 0.12 18.66
CA ARG A 64 14.28 -0.45 17.60
C ARG A 64 14.92 -0.34 16.23
N ALA A 65 15.50 0.82 15.92
CA ALA A 65 16.21 1.03 14.66
C ALA A 65 17.43 0.10 14.54
N GLU A 66 18.18 -0.12 15.62
CA GLU A 66 19.31 -1.06 15.66
C GLU A 66 18.88 -2.52 15.40
N ILE A 67 17.78 -2.96 16.02
CA ILE A 67 17.23 -4.32 15.83
C ILE A 67 16.76 -4.53 14.39
N ILE A 68 16.09 -3.53 13.81
CA ILE A 68 15.61 -3.60 12.44
C ILE A 68 16.78 -3.56 11.44
N ALA A 69 17.77 -2.71 11.68
CA ALA A 69 18.96 -2.63 10.84
C ALA A 69 19.79 -3.93 10.87
N SER A 70 19.81 -4.64 12.00
CA SER A 70 20.48 -5.95 12.11
C SER A 70 19.71 -7.09 11.43
N HIS A 71 18.41 -6.93 11.15
CA HIS A 71 17.55 -7.97 10.57
C HIS A 71 16.88 -7.51 9.26
N PRO A 72 17.63 -7.26 8.16
CA PRO A 72 17.07 -6.73 6.92
C PRO A 72 16.02 -7.64 6.26
N VAL A 73 16.14 -8.96 6.45
CA VAL A 73 15.16 -9.94 5.94
C VAL A 73 13.79 -9.78 6.62
N ALA A 74 13.77 -9.45 7.91
CA ALA A 74 12.53 -9.20 8.64
C ALA A 74 11.80 -7.98 8.08
N THR A 75 12.54 -6.90 7.81
CA THR A 75 12.02 -5.67 7.21
C THR A 75 11.44 -5.93 5.81
N ALA A 76 12.13 -6.72 4.99
CA ALA A 76 11.65 -7.08 3.65
C ALA A 76 10.34 -7.89 3.72
N LYS A 77 10.23 -8.85 4.64
CA LYS A 77 9.00 -9.64 4.85
C LYS A 77 7.85 -8.76 5.33
N PHE A 78 8.11 -7.89 6.29
CA PHE A 78 7.12 -6.92 6.78
C PHE A 78 6.59 -6.06 5.63
N PHE A 79 7.48 -5.48 4.83
CA PHE A 79 7.11 -4.64 3.69
C PHE A 79 6.28 -5.41 2.66
N HIS A 80 6.71 -6.62 2.28
CA HIS A 80 6.00 -7.45 1.32
C HIS A 80 4.57 -7.80 1.79
N ILE A 81 4.43 -8.21 3.06
CA ILE A 81 3.13 -8.56 3.65
C ILE A 81 2.23 -7.34 3.74
N LEU A 82 2.77 -6.19 4.17
CA LEU A 82 2.00 -4.95 4.28
C LEU A 82 1.48 -4.49 2.92
N ILE A 83 2.32 -4.44 1.89
CA ILE A 83 1.89 -4.04 0.54
C ILE A 83 0.90 -5.04 -0.04
N SER A 84 1.14 -6.34 0.11
CA SER A 84 0.22 -7.38 -0.38
C SER A 84 -1.16 -7.26 0.27
N ASN A 85 -1.21 -7.01 1.58
CA ASN A 85 -2.47 -6.80 2.29
C ASN A 85 -3.16 -5.52 1.86
N ILE A 86 -2.44 -4.41 1.65
CA ILE A 86 -3.03 -3.16 1.17
C ILE A 86 -3.62 -3.35 -0.22
N LEU A 87 -2.89 -3.99 -1.14
CA LEU A 87 -3.41 -4.29 -2.48
C LEU A 87 -4.62 -5.21 -2.42
N HIS A 88 -4.58 -6.25 -1.60
CA HIS A 88 -5.69 -7.19 -1.45
C HIS A 88 -6.93 -6.53 -0.85
N THR A 89 -6.78 -5.78 0.23
CA THR A 89 -7.92 -5.11 0.89
C THR A 89 -8.48 -3.94 0.07
N MET A 90 -7.62 -3.15 -0.56
CA MET A 90 -8.03 -1.97 -1.33
C MET A 90 -8.61 -2.33 -2.70
N ILE A 91 -8.01 -3.30 -3.40
CA ILE A 91 -8.40 -3.63 -4.79
C ILE A 91 -9.37 -4.82 -4.82
N LEU A 92 -9.07 -5.90 -4.11
CA LEU A 92 -9.88 -7.14 -4.14
C LEU A 92 -10.99 -7.14 -3.08
N GLY A 93 -10.76 -6.49 -1.94
CA GLY A 93 -11.68 -6.44 -0.79
C GLY A 93 -12.86 -5.47 -0.93
N GLY A 94 -12.96 -4.72 -2.04
CA GLY A 94 -14.15 -3.93 -2.36
C GLY A 94 -14.43 -2.72 -1.46
N VAL A 95 -13.47 -2.29 -0.62
CA VAL A 95 -13.61 -1.08 0.22
C VAL A 95 -13.84 0.18 -0.63
N VAL A 96 -13.45 0.14 -1.91
CA VAL A 96 -13.69 1.16 -2.93
C VAL A 96 -14.91 0.83 -3.80
N GLY A 97 -15.99 0.30 -3.21
CA GLY A 97 -17.30 0.14 -3.85
C GLY A 97 -17.39 -0.91 -4.98
N PRO A 98 -18.61 -1.36 -5.33
CA PRO A 98 -18.84 -2.46 -6.25
C PRO A 98 -18.45 -2.16 -7.72
N HIS A 99 -18.31 -0.88 -8.09
CA HIS A 99 -17.93 -0.48 -9.45
C HIS A 99 -16.41 -0.58 -9.75
N PHE A 100 -15.57 -0.79 -8.73
CA PHE A 100 -14.13 -0.98 -8.91
C PHE A 100 -13.74 -2.42 -9.22
N ILE A 101 -14.61 -3.40 -8.97
CA ILE A 101 -14.44 -4.80 -9.41
C ILE A 101 -14.84 -4.88 -10.90
N CYS A 102 -14.23 -4.03 -11.72
CA CYS A 102 -13.94 -4.39 -13.10
C CYS A 102 -12.46 -4.78 -13.13
N ILE A 103 -12.14 -5.87 -12.42
CA ILE A 103 -11.03 -6.71 -12.88
C ILE A 103 -11.51 -7.16 -14.25
N SER A 104 -10.98 -6.50 -15.28
CA SER A 104 -11.04 -7.02 -16.63
C SER A 104 -10.38 -8.39 -16.56
N LEU A 105 -11.24 -9.39 -16.35
CA LEU A 105 -10.96 -10.79 -16.54
C LEU A 105 -10.73 -10.93 -18.06
N PHE A 106 -9.58 -10.47 -18.55
CA PHE A 106 -9.04 -10.86 -19.85
C PHE A 106 -8.52 -12.29 -19.73
N GLY A 107 -9.43 -13.19 -19.36
CA GLY A 107 -9.30 -14.62 -19.50
C GLY A 107 -9.99 -15.01 -20.78
N LEU A 108 -9.30 -14.87 -21.91
CA LEU A 108 -9.49 -15.79 -23.02
C LEU A 108 -8.14 -16.02 -23.69
N ILE A 109 -7.47 -17.06 -23.19
CA ILE A 109 -6.88 -18.13 -23.99
C ILE A 109 -6.42 -17.65 -25.36
N MET A 110 -5.14 -17.24 -25.43
CA MET A 110 -4.40 -17.33 -26.67
C MET A 110 -4.25 -18.83 -26.98
N THR A 111 -5.04 -19.25 -27.96
CA THR A 111 -4.64 -20.28 -28.92
C THR A 111 -3.44 -19.74 -29.72
#